data_AF-A6Q9L6-F1
#
_entry.id   AF-A6Q9L6-F1
#
_cell.length_a   1.000
_cell.length_b   1.000
_cell.length_c   1.000
_cell.angle_alpha   90.00
_cell.angle_beta   90.00
_cell.angle_gamma   90.00
#
_symmetry.space_group_name_H-M   'P 1'
#
loop_
_entity.id
_entity.type
_entity.pdbx_description
1 polymer ?
#
loop_
_entity_poly.entity_id
_entity_poly.type
_entity_poly.pdbx_seq_one_letter_code
_entity_poly.pdbx_strand_id
1 'polypeptide(L)'
;MKNPTLTKYLMKLLFWALILFFVLFYPMLISFYVFLPLLVGVMGYLFISGVDQGKWGYVLISLIYFINLELNLSLPFFLILISVLIVYMLFYGTLTHLKKCKICVPILTVLLIDVVYLGILLAYDFIFSTHSIVLDNILLYSLIVDLLVVVVI
;
A
#
# COMPACT_ATOMS: atom_id res chain seq x y z
N MET A 1 -8.05 40.64 -12.38
CA MET A 1 -8.55 39.56 -13.25
C MET A 1 -7.87 38.26 -12.85
N LYS A 2 -8.55 37.38 -12.12
CA LYS A 2 -7.98 36.12 -11.59
C LYS A 2 -8.05 35.09 -12.72
N ASN A 3 -6.92 34.79 -13.36
CA ASN A 3 -6.88 33.91 -14.52
C ASN A 3 -7.28 32.48 -14.08
N PRO A 4 -8.43 31.95 -14.53
CA PRO A 4 -9.00 30.70 -14.00
C PRO A 4 -8.18 29.47 -14.39
N THR A 5 -7.33 29.59 -15.40
CA THR A 5 -6.40 28.55 -15.87
C THR A 5 -5.19 28.42 -14.94
N LEU A 6 -4.60 29.55 -14.50
CA LEU A 6 -3.44 29.58 -13.60
C LEU A 6 -3.79 28.95 -12.23
N THR A 7 -4.98 29.22 -11.71
CA THR A 7 -5.45 28.66 -10.43
C THR A 7 -5.65 27.14 -10.50
N LYS A 8 -6.11 26.60 -11.64
CA LYS A 8 -6.22 25.15 -11.84
C LYS A 8 -4.85 24.46 -11.90
N TYR A 9 -3.87 25.06 -12.57
CA TYR A 9 -2.50 24.52 -12.60
C TYR A 9 -1.84 24.56 -11.22
N LEU A 10 -2.01 25.66 -10.49
CA LEU A 10 -1.48 25.80 -9.14
C LEU A 10 -2.10 24.77 -8.18
N MET A 11 -3.42 24.54 -8.26
CA MET A 11 -4.09 23.48 -7.49
C MET A 11 -3.59 22.09 -7.85
N LYS A 12 -3.37 21.80 -9.15
CA LYS A 12 -2.85 20.50 -9.58
C LYS A 12 -1.42 20.27 -9.08
N LEU A 13 -0.58 21.31 -9.11
CA LEU A 13 0.79 21.27 -8.60
C LEU A 13 0.83 21.10 -7.08
N LEU A 14 0.00 21.86 -6.36
CA LEU A 14 -0.14 21.72 -4.90
C LEU A 14 -0.61 20.31 -4.51
N PHE A 15 -1.57 19.75 -5.25
CA PHE A 15 -2.08 18.39 -5.02
C PHE A 15 -0.99 17.33 -5.21
N TRP A 16 -0.21 17.42 -6.29
CA TRP A 16 0.94 16.54 -6.51
C TRP A 16 2.04 16.70 -5.46
N ALA A 17 2.31 17.93 -5.04
CA ALA A 17 3.26 18.20 -3.95
C ALA A 17 2.79 17.59 -2.63
N LEU A 18 1.48 17.63 -2.33
CA LEU A 18 0.90 17.03 -1.13
C LEU A 18 0.98 15.50 -1.16
N ILE A 19 0.73 14.87 -2.31
CA ILE A 19 0.93 13.43 -2.49
C ILE A 19 2.38 13.05 -2.27
N LEU A 20 3.32 13.80 -2.88
CA LEU A 20 4.74 13.53 -2.73
C LEU A 20 5.20 13.70 -1.27
N PHE A 21 4.72 14.74 -0.60
CA PHE A 21 4.97 14.95 0.82
C PHE A 21 4.42 13.79 1.66
N PHE A 22 3.19 13.34 1.39
CA PHE A 22 2.61 12.20 2.09
C PHE A 22 3.44 10.94 1.90
N VAL A 23 3.83 10.61 0.66
CA VAL A 23 4.59 9.39 0.34
C VAL A 23 5.96 9.37 1.03
N LEU A 24 6.60 10.53 1.19
CA LEU A 24 7.92 10.63 1.82
C LEU A 24 7.85 10.65 3.35
N PHE A 25 6.92 11.42 3.93
CA PHE A 25 6.88 11.65 5.38
C PHE A 25 5.98 10.66 6.13
N TYR A 26 5.02 10.03 5.47
CA TYR A 26 4.09 9.10 6.13
C TYR A 26 4.79 7.84 6.67
N PRO A 27 5.66 7.14 5.91
CA PRO A 27 6.43 6.00 6.44
C PRO A 27 7.31 6.37 7.65
N MET A 28 7.83 7.60 7.65
CA MET A 28 8.60 8.14 8.78
C MET A 28 7.72 8.36 10.01
N LEU A 29 6.49 8.88 9.84
CA LEU A 29 5.53 9.05 10.94
C LEU A 29 5.11 7.72 11.57
N ILE A 30 4.94 6.66 10.76
CA ILE A 30 4.61 5.31 11.28
C ILE A 30 5.73 4.80 12.20
N SER A 31 6.99 5.09 11.89
CA SER A 31 8.12 4.72 12.75
C SER A 31 8.04 5.34 14.16
N PHE A 32 7.45 6.54 14.29
CA PHE A 32 7.21 7.19 15.58
C PHE A 32 5.87 6.80 16.23
N TYR A 33 4.84 6.54 15.42
CA TYR A 33 3.48 6.23 15.87
C TYR A 33 3.03 4.88 15.34
N VAL A 34 3.26 3.86 16.16
CA VAL A 34 2.95 2.44 15.90
C VAL A 34 1.47 2.16 15.57
N PHE A 35 0.56 3.07 15.95
CA PHE A 35 -0.88 2.93 15.74
C PHE A 35 -1.35 3.34 14.34
N LEU A 36 -0.48 3.91 13.51
CA LEU A 36 -0.85 4.29 12.13
C LEU A 36 -0.90 3.06 11.21
N PRO A 37 -1.88 2.99 10.28
CA PRO A 37 -1.95 1.92 9.31
C PRO A 37 -0.76 1.97 8.33
N LEU A 38 -0.29 0.82 7.89
CA LEU A 38 0.85 0.70 6.98
C LEU A 38 0.49 1.10 5.54
N LEU A 39 -0.79 1.01 5.17
CA LEU A 39 -1.31 1.31 3.84
C LEU A 39 -0.63 0.50 2.72
N VAL A 40 -0.12 -0.69 3.06
CA VAL A 40 0.57 -1.58 2.10
C VAL A 40 -0.42 -2.05 1.04
N GLY A 41 -1.61 -2.50 1.44
CA GLY A 41 -2.66 -2.89 0.49
C GLY A 41 -3.12 -1.74 -0.41
N VAL A 42 -3.25 -0.52 0.11
CA VAL A 42 -3.65 0.66 -0.70
C VAL A 42 -2.59 1.00 -1.75
N MET A 43 -1.32 1.07 -1.36
CA MET A 43 -0.22 1.35 -2.28
C MET A 43 0.02 0.19 -3.25
N GLY A 44 -0.23 -1.05 -2.83
CA GLY A 44 -0.22 -2.23 -3.68
C GLY A 44 -1.36 -2.23 -4.71
N TYR A 45 -2.57 -1.84 -4.33
CA TYR A 45 -3.66 -1.64 -5.27
C TYR A 45 -3.33 -0.53 -6.29
N LEU A 46 -2.73 0.57 -5.83
CA LEU A 46 -2.32 1.68 -6.70
C LEU A 46 -1.22 1.24 -7.68
N PHE A 47 -0.32 0.36 -7.24
CA PHE A 47 0.68 -0.28 -8.09
C PHE A 47 0.02 -1.14 -9.17
N ILE A 48 -0.89 -2.06 -8.78
CA ILE A 48 -1.62 -2.93 -9.71
C ILE A 48 -2.42 -2.12 -10.72
N SER A 49 -3.19 -1.14 -10.24
CA SER A 49 -3.98 -0.25 -11.10
C SER A 49 -3.08 0.58 -12.04
N GLY A 50 -1.88 0.94 -11.60
CA GLY A 50 -0.88 1.63 -12.41
C GLY A 50 -0.35 0.74 -13.54
N VAL A 51 -0.06 -0.53 -13.26
CA VAL A 51 0.37 -1.52 -14.25
C VAL A 51 -0.72 -1.80 -15.27
N ASP A 52 -1.95 -2.06 -14.81
CA ASP A 52 -3.10 -2.39 -15.67
C ASP A 52 -3.50 -1.24 -16.60
N GLN A 53 -3.44 0.01 -16.12
CA GLN A 53 -3.79 1.21 -16.91
C GLN A 53 -2.60 1.79 -17.70
N GLY A 54 -1.40 1.20 -17.62
CA GLY A 54 -0.18 1.73 -18.23
C GLY A 54 0.27 3.09 -17.68
N LYS A 55 -0.17 3.45 -16.46
CA LYS A 55 0.14 4.73 -15.81
C LYS A 55 1.39 4.59 -14.94
N TRP A 56 2.55 4.74 -15.57
CA TRP A 56 3.87 4.65 -14.90
C TRP A 56 4.04 5.53 -13.66
N GLY A 57 3.37 6.69 -13.60
CA GLY A 57 3.44 7.57 -12.44
C GLY A 57 2.91 6.91 -11.15
N TYR A 58 1.85 6.11 -11.24
CA TYR A 58 1.29 5.38 -10.10
C TYR A 58 2.21 4.26 -9.63
N VAL A 59 2.79 3.53 -10.59
CA VAL A 59 3.78 2.48 -10.32
C VAL A 59 5.00 3.06 -9.58
N LEU A 60 5.54 4.19 -10.06
CA LEU A 60 6.68 4.85 -9.43
C LEU A 60 6.39 5.34 -8.02
N ILE A 61 5.23 5.96 -7.79
CA ILE A 61 4.83 6.42 -6.46
C ILE A 61 4.76 5.25 -5.47
N SER A 62 4.11 4.14 -5.85
CA SER A 62 4.01 2.96 -4.99
C SER A 62 5.38 2.34 -4.71
N LEU A 63 6.28 2.27 -5.70
CA LEU A 63 7.64 1.77 -5.49
C LEU A 63 8.45 2.63 -4.52
N ILE A 64 8.39 3.96 -4.68
CA ILE A 64 9.05 4.91 -3.76
C ILE A 64 8.49 4.74 -2.34
N TYR A 65 7.18 4.53 -2.20
CA TYR A 65 6.56 4.28 -0.90
C TYR A 65 7.07 2.98 -0.26
N PHE A 66 7.12 1.89 -1.01
CA PHE A 66 7.61 0.60 -0.50
C PHE A 66 9.09 0.65 -0.09
N ILE A 67 9.93 1.35 -0.86
CA ILE A 67 11.33 1.59 -0.48
C ILE A 67 11.40 2.40 0.83
N ASN A 68 10.57 3.42 0.98
CA ASN A 68 10.54 4.18 2.24
C ASN A 68 10.07 3.35 3.43
N LEU A 69 9.14 2.40 3.24
CA LEU A 69 8.75 1.46 4.29
C LEU A 69 9.91 0.54 4.68
N GLU A 70 10.68 0.03 3.71
CA GLU A 70 11.86 -0.77 4.00
C GLU A 70 12.92 0.02 4.78
N LEU A 71 13.21 1.26 4.36
CA LEU A 71 14.22 2.08 5.03
C LEU A 71 13.82 2.49 6.45
N ASN A 72 12.53 2.80 6.70
CA ASN A 72 12.09 3.32 7.99
C ASN A 72 11.63 2.24 8.97
N LEU A 73 11.04 1.14 8.48
CA LEU A 73 10.48 0.06 9.30
C LEU A 73 11.25 -1.26 9.16
N SER A 74 12.26 -1.32 8.27
CA SER A 74 12.96 -2.58 7.95
C SER A 74 12.03 -3.67 7.44
N LEU A 75 10.89 -3.28 6.86
CA LEU A 75 9.95 -4.21 6.24
C LEU A 75 10.54 -4.73 4.91
N PRO A 76 10.52 -6.05 4.67
CA PRO A 76 11.13 -6.62 3.49
C PRO A 76 10.37 -6.22 2.21
N PHE A 77 10.92 -5.24 1.48
CA PHE A 77 10.37 -4.69 0.24
C PHE A 77 10.03 -5.78 -0.79
N PHE A 78 10.94 -6.74 -0.96
CA PHE A 78 10.75 -7.82 -1.92
C PHE A 78 9.53 -8.69 -1.57
N LEU A 79 9.25 -8.91 -0.29
CA LEU A 79 8.07 -9.68 0.14
C LEU A 79 6.78 -8.91 -0.15
N ILE A 80 6.77 -7.58 0.03
CA ILE A 80 5.64 -6.73 -0.36
C ILE A 80 5.38 -6.85 -1.87
N LEU A 81 6.41 -6.66 -2.70
CA LEU A 81 6.28 -6.75 -4.16
C LEU A 81 5.80 -8.12 -4.63
N ILE A 82 6.38 -9.19 -4.09
CA ILE A 82 5.98 -10.57 -4.41
C ILE A 82 4.50 -10.77 -4.06
N SER A 83 4.06 -10.30 -2.90
CA SER A 83 2.67 -10.42 -2.46
C SER A 83 1.71 -9.69 -3.40
N VAL A 84 2.04 -8.45 -3.77
CA VAL A 84 1.24 -7.65 -4.71
C VAL A 84 1.18 -8.31 -6.09
N LEU A 85 2.29 -8.85 -6.59
CA LEU A 85 2.33 -9.55 -7.88
C LEU A 85 1.55 -10.88 -7.86
N ILE A 86 1.59 -11.62 -6.75
CA ILE A 86 0.78 -12.84 -6.56
C ILE A 86 -0.71 -12.48 -6.64
N VAL A 87 -1.14 -11.43 -5.93
CA VAL A 87 -2.54 -10.97 -5.97
C VAL A 87 -2.93 -10.51 -7.37
N TYR A 88 -2.03 -9.78 -8.05
CA TYR A 88 -2.24 -9.38 -9.43
C TYR A 88 -2.47 -10.56 -10.38
N MET A 89 -1.60 -11.58 -10.33
CA MET A 89 -1.69 -12.72 -11.24
C MET A 89 -2.87 -13.64 -10.93
N LEU A 90 -3.13 -13.92 -9.65
CA LEU A 90 -4.11 -14.94 -9.24
C LEU A 90 -5.54 -14.41 -9.11
N PHE A 91 -5.70 -13.17 -8.64
CA PHE A 91 -7.01 -12.66 -8.20
C PHE A 91 -7.48 -11.46 -8.99
N TYR A 92 -6.58 -10.59 -9.48
CA TYR A 92 -7.02 -9.37 -10.16
C TYR A 92 -7.86 -9.66 -11.42
N GLY A 93 -7.50 -10.70 -12.19
CA GLY A 93 -8.29 -11.15 -13.34
C GLY A 93 -9.74 -11.56 -12.98
N THR A 94 -9.92 -12.33 -11.91
CA THR A 94 -11.24 -12.75 -11.41
C THR A 94 -12.02 -11.60 -10.78
N LEU A 95 -11.34 -10.67 -10.11
CA LEU A 95 -11.94 -9.46 -9.53
C LEU A 95 -12.53 -8.53 -10.60
N THR A 96 -11.99 -8.54 -11.83
CA THR A 96 -12.57 -7.76 -12.94
C THR A 96 -13.97 -8.21 -13.35
N HIS A 97 -14.41 -9.43 -13.00
CA HIS A 97 -15.79 -9.87 -13.22
C HIS A 97 -16.78 -9.22 -12.25
N LEU A 98 -16.31 -8.70 -11.10
CA LEU A 98 -17.12 -8.03 -10.08
C LEU A 98 -17.35 -6.53 -10.36
N LYS A 99 -17.16 -6.10 -11.63
CA LYS A 99 -17.32 -4.70 -12.11
C LYS A 99 -18.64 -4.02 -11.77
N LYS A 100 -19.66 -4.75 -11.31
CA LYS A 100 -20.93 -4.16 -10.85
C LYS A 100 -20.78 -3.31 -9.58
N CYS A 101 -19.80 -3.59 -8.73
CA CYS A 101 -19.53 -2.82 -7.51
C CYS A 101 -18.20 -2.06 -7.61
N LYS A 102 -18.26 -0.75 -7.85
CA LYS A 102 -17.07 0.12 -8.02
C LYS A 102 -16.15 0.18 -6.80
N ILE A 103 -16.69 -0.07 -5.62
CA ILE A 103 -15.98 0.01 -4.33
C ILE A 103 -15.46 -1.37 -3.89
N CYS A 104 -16.13 -2.45 -4.29
CA CYS A 104 -15.77 -3.80 -3.85
C CYS A 104 -14.43 -4.26 -4.43
N VAL A 105 -14.09 -3.87 -5.67
CA VAL A 105 -12.82 -4.25 -6.30
C VAL A 105 -11.62 -3.70 -5.53
N PRO A 106 -11.50 -2.38 -5.25
CA PRO A 106 -10.35 -1.88 -4.49
C PRO A 106 -10.31 -2.46 -3.08
N ILE A 107 -11.43 -2.49 -2.34
CA ILE A 107 -11.46 -3.03 -0.97
C ILE A 107 -11.00 -4.49 -0.94
N LEU A 108 -11.55 -5.32 -1.82
CA LEU A 108 -11.20 -6.74 -1.85
C LEU A 108 -9.75 -6.95 -2.29
N THR A 109 -9.23 -6.14 -3.21
CA THR A 109 -7.83 -6.22 -3.64
C THR A 109 -6.88 -5.82 -2.52
N VAL A 110 -7.15 -4.73 -1.81
CA VAL A 110 -6.37 -4.27 -0.64
C VAL A 110 -6.34 -5.38 0.42
N LEU A 111 -7.51 -5.92 0.79
CA LEU A 111 -7.63 -6.99 1.77
C LEU A 111 -6.85 -8.25 1.35
N LEU A 112 -6.93 -8.63 0.08
CA LEU A 112 -6.16 -9.77 -0.44
C LEU A 112 -4.65 -9.54 -0.37
N ILE A 113 -4.18 -8.33 -0.70
CA ILE A 113 -2.75 -7.98 -0.61
C ILE A 113 -2.29 -8.11 0.84
N ASP A 114 -3.03 -7.55 1.78
CA ASP A 114 -2.64 -7.57 3.20
C ASP A 114 -2.62 -9.00 3.77
N VAL A 115 -3.62 -9.83 3.43
CA VAL A 115 -3.67 -11.24 3.85
C VAL A 115 -2.53 -12.07 3.24
N VAL A 116 -2.27 -11.92 1.94
CA VAL A 116 -1.17 -12.63 1.26
C VAL A 116 0.18 -12.19 1.81
N TYR A 117 0.36 -10.89 2.05
CA TYR A 117 1.58 -10.34 2.63
C TYR A 117 1.84 -10.88 4.04
N LEU A 118 0.82 -10.91 4.90
CA LEU A 118 0.94 -11.49 6.24
C LEU A 118 1.25 -12.99 6.18
N GLY A 119 0.58 -13.75 5.30
CA GLY A 119 0.85 -15.17 5.13
C GLY A 119 2.30 -15.44 4.70
N ILE A 120 2.84 -14.60 3.80
CA ILE A 120 4.22 -14.69 3.34
C ILE A 120 5.22 -14.30 4.43
N LEU A 121 4.94 -13.26 5.23
CA LEU A 121 5.77 -12.89 6.39
C LEU A 121 5.85 -14.04 7.40
N LEU A 122 4.71 -14.61 7.81
CA LEU A 122 4.68 -15.73 8.74
C LEU A 122 5.44 -16.95 8.21
N ALA A 123 5.32 -17.24 6.92
CA ALA A 123 6.07 -18.32 6.28
C ALA A 123 7.58 -18.02 6.27
N TYR A 124 7.97 -16.77 6.02
CA TYR A 124 9.37 -16.34 6.06
C TYR A 124 9.97 -16.50 7.45
N ASP A 125 9.31 -15.99 8.50
CA ASP A 125 9.79 -16.12 9.88
C ASP A 125 9.89 -17.59 10.32
N PHE A 126 8.94 -18.43 9.91
CA PHE A 126 8.98 -19.87 10.16
C PHE A 126 10.18 -20.56 9.49
N ILE A 127 10.44 -20.25 8.21
CA ILE A 127 11.52 -20.89 7.43
C ILE A 127 12.89 -20.47 7.95
N PHE A 128 13.09 -19.20 8.25
CA PHE A 128 14.39 -18.67 8.65
C PHE A 128 14.65 -18.76 10.16
N SER A 129 13.66 -19.18 10.95
CA SER A 129 13.75 -19.34 12.41
C SER A 129 14.35 -18.11 13.11
N THR A 130 14.15 -16.94 12.54
CA THR A 130 14.50 -15.67 13.15
C THR A 130 13.51 -15.44 14.28
N HIS A 131 13.96 -15.48 15.53
CA HIS A 131 13.14 -15.11 16.69
C HIS A 131 12.87 -13.59 16.68
N SER A 132 12.13 -13.12 15.69
CA SER A 132 11.62 -11.74 15.54
C SER A 132 10.38 -11.48 16.41
N ILE A 133 10.11 -12.37 17.37
CA ILE A 133 8.86 -12.54 18.16
C ILE A 133 8.44 -11.27 18.93
N VAL A 134 9.34 -10.30 19.13
CA VAL A 134 9.02 -9.02 19.79
C VAL A 134 8.57 -7.94 18.79
N LEU A 135 9.01 -8.00 17.52
CA LEU A 135 8.56 -7.11 16.44
C LEU A 135 7.21 -7.57 15.86
N ASP A 136 6.93 -8.87 15.93
CA ASP A 136 5.72 -9.52 15.40
C ASP A 136 4.42 -9.01 16.03
N ASN A 137 4.38 -8.74 17.34
CA ASN A 137 3.16 -8.27 18.00
C ASN A 137 2.77 -6.84 17.59
N ILE A 138 3.76 -5.98 17.35
CA ILE A 138 3.55 -4.60 16.91
C ILE A 138 3.10 -4.57 15.44
N LEU A 139 3.72 -5.40 14.61
CA LEU A 139 3.36 -5.59 13.20
C LEU A 139 1.97 -6.22 13.03
N LEU A 140 1.66 -7.27 13.80
CA LEU A 140 0.31 -7.87 13.83
C LEU A 140 -0.73 -6.86 14.27
N TYR A 141 -0.45 -6.05 15.30
CA TYR A 141 -1.38 -5.02 15.76
C TYR A 141 -1.61 -3.94 14.69
N SER A 142 -0.54 -3.42 14.09
CA SER A 142 -0.59 -2.46 12.98
C SER A 142 -1.42 -2.98 11.80
N LEU A 143 -1.28 -4.27 11.48
CA LEU A 143 -1.96 -4.91 10.36
C LEU A 143 -3.44 -5.24 10.68
N ILE A 144 -3.77 -5.57 11.93
CA ILE A 144 -5.17 -5.65 12.41
C ILE A 144 -5.85 -4.27 12.32
N VAL A 145 -5.12 -3.19 12.64
CA VAL A 145 -5.63 -1.82 12.52
C VAL A 145 -5.83 -1.43 11.05
N ASP A 146 -4.93 -1.82 10.14
CA ASP A 146 -5.09 -1.59 8.68
C ASP A 146 -6.37 -2.28 8.17
N LEU A 147 -6.62 -3.53 8.59
CA LEU A 147 -7.85 -4.26 8.26
C LEU A 147 -9.12 -3.57 8.82
N LEU A 148 -9.07 -3.06 10.05
CA LEU A 148 -10.19 -2.34 10.67
C LEU A 148 -10.50 -1.03 9.93
N VAL A 149 -9.48 -0.28 9.50
CA VAL A 149 -9.66 0.97 8.74
C VAL A 149 -10.36 0.69 7.40
N VAL A 150 -9.99 -0.39 6.71
CA VAL A 150 -10.61 -0.79 5.44
C VAL A 150 -12.08 -1.23 5.60
N VAL A 151 -12.46 -1.80 6.76
CA VAL A 151 -13.85 -2.23 7.03
C VAL A 151 -14.76 -1.06 7.44
N VAL A 152 -14.19 0.00 8.03
CA VAL A 152 -14.95 1.17 8.52
C VAL A 152 -15.22 2.21 7.42
N ILE A 153 -14.42 2.22 6.35
CA ILE A 153 -14.59 3.08 5.15
C ILE A 153 -15.59 2.46 4.17
#